data_AF-A0A7G8FHR3-F1
#
_entry.id   AF-A0A7G8FHR3-F1
#
_cell.length_a   1.000
_cell.length_b   1.000
_cell.length_c   1.000
_cell.angle_alpha   90.00
_cell.angle_beta   90.00
_cell.angle_gamma   90.00
#
_symmetry.space_group_name_H-M   'P 1'
#
loop_
_entity.id
_entity.type
_entity.pdbx_description
1 polymer ?
#
loop_
_entity_poly.entity_id
_entity_poly.type
_entity_poly.pdbx_seq_one_letter_code
_entity_poly.pdbx_strand_id
1 'polypeptide(L)'
;MSPTETDNQLHGADPQVRCYSSHFEDSMQMLAPQAVVARYLDDHQSWFERCASPMQVEAIDRQSYSLTLGRFGNFGFEVEPTIALRLLPQQEGIYRIETVRTVPQSLALRHHYDVDFRAGMRLIPEQEHTSVQWDLDLKVWIRLPKVITMLPDQLVQSSGDHLLKQIVRQISRRLTWKVQEDFHAAHGLSCPPRQRAAF
;
A
#
# COMPACT_ATOMS: atom_id res chain seq x y z
N MET A 1 -12.71 -2.51 26.86
CA MET A 1 -11.59 -1.56 26.88
C MET A 1 -10.60 -2.02 25.84
N SER A 2 -10.66 -1.43 24.65
CA SER A 2 -9.74 -1.74 23.56
C SER A 2 -8.42 -1.00 23.84
N PRO A 3 -7.24 -1.58 23.63
CA PRO A 3 -5.99 -0.84 23.67
C PRO A 3 -5.97 0.08 22.44
N THR A 4 -6.50 1.27 22.63
CA THR A 4 -6.59 2.35 21.63
C THR A 4 -5.18 2.86 21.32
N GLU A 5 -4.95 3.15 20.04
CA GLU A 5 -3.93 3.91 19.30
C GLU A 5 -2.88 4.81 20.02
N THR A 6 -2.90 4.99 21.34
CA THR A 6 -2.27 6.12 22.03
C THR A 6 -0.86 5.86 22.58
N ASP A 7 -0.33 4.64 22.50
CA ASP A 7 0.97 4.31 23.12
C ASP A 7 2.11 4.11 22.11
N ASN A 8 2.00 4.76 20.95
CA ASN A 8 3.10 4.82 20.01
C ASN A 8 3.87 6.14 20.18
N GLN A 9 5.08 6.05 20.74
CA GLN A 9 5.99 7.19 20.99
C GLN A 9 6.31 8.02 19.74
N LEU A 10 6.02 7.50 18.54
CA LEU A 10 6.15 8.20 17.27
C LEU A 10 5.06 9.27 17.01
N HIS A 11 4.01 9.32 17.82
CA HIS A 11 2.96 10.35 17.70
C HIS A 11 3.16 11.53 18.67
N GLY A 12 4.29 11.55 19.39
CA GLY A 12 4.68 12.65 20.28
C GLY A 12 5.53 13.73 19.60
N ALA A 13 5.86 14.80 20.34
CA ALA A 13 6.62 15.97 19.85
C ALA A 13 8.15 15.76 19.80
N ASP A 14 8.61 14.54 19.52
CA ASP A 14 10.04 14.24 19.43
C ASP A 14 10.63 14.81 18.12
N PRO A 15 11.66 15.68 18.18
CA PRO A 15 12.24 16.30 17.00
C PRO A 15 13.00 15.33 16.09
N GLN A 16 13.21 14.08 16.49
CA GLN A 16 13.69 13.01 15.61
C GLN A 16 12.57 12.35 14.82
N VAL A 17 11.31 12.53 15.22
CA VAL A 17 10.18 11.91 14.53
C VAL A 17 9.68 12.85 13.45
N ARG A 18 9.47 12.29 12.25
CA ARG A 18 8.85 12.99 11.12
C ARG A 18 7.65 12.21 10.65
N CYS A 19 6.65 12.94 10.17
CA CYS A 19 5.49 12.37 9.50
C CYS A 19 5.54 12.76 8.02
N TYR A 20 5.44 11.76 7.17
CA TYR A 20 5.38 11.91 5.72
C TYR A 20 4.05 11.36 5.24
N SER A 21 3.47 11.99 4.22
CA SER A 21 2.18 11.54 3.69
C SER A 21 2.18 11.54 2.17
N SER A 22 1.49 10.56 1.59
CA SER A 22 1.27 10.48 0.16
C SER A 22 -0.13 9.96 -0.14
N HIS A 23 -0.70 10.47 -1.22
CA HIS A 23 -1.96 10.02 -1.79
C HIS A 23 -1.72 9.53 -3.22
N PHE A 24 -2.46 8.53 -3.66
CA PHE A 24 -2.37 7.96 -5.00
C PHE A 24 -3.73 7.45 -5.47
N GLU A 25 -4.05 7.66 -6.73
CA GLU A 25 -5.24 7.13 -7.40
C GLU A 25 -4.84 6.55 -8.75
N ASP A 26 -5.49 5.47 -9.15
CA ASP A 26 -5.33 4.87 -10.49
C ASP A 26 -6.56 4.01 -10.83
N SER A 27 -6.58 3.47 -12.03
CA SER A 27 -7.58 2.50 -12.44
C SER A 27 -6.95 1.34 -13.22
N MET A 28 -7.65 0.21 -13.24
CA MET A 28 -7.35 -0.90 -14.13
C MET A 28 -8.62 -1.41 -14.79
N GLN A 29 -8.48 -1.77 -16.06
CA GLN A 29 -9.58 -2.29 -16.86
C GLN A 29 -9.57 -3.81 -16.78
N MET A 30 -10.68 -4.42 -16.35
CA MET A 30 -10.84 -5.88 -16.31
C MET A 30 -11.91 -6.32 -17.32
N LEU A 31 -11.52 -7.01 -18.39
CA LEU A 31 -12.40 -7.40 -19.51
C LEU A 31 -13.36 -8.55 -19.16
N ALA A 32 -14.17 -8.36 -18.11
CA ALA A 32 -15.21 -9.28 -17.69
C ALA A 32 -16.33 -8.54 -16.92
N PRO A 33 -17.51 -9.16 -16.77
CA PRO A 33 -18.56 -8.63 -15.90
C PRO A 33 -18.13 -8.50 -14.45
N GLN A 34 -18.72 -7.55 -13.72
CA GLN A 34 -18.37 -7.22 -12.34
C GLN A 34 -18.34 -8.45 -11.41
N ALA A 35 -19.26 -9.39 -11.56
CA ALA A 35 -19.31 -10.60 -10.73
C ALA A 35 -18.10 -11.54 -10.91
N VAL A 36 -17.49 -11.56 -12.10
CA VAL A 36 -16.28 -12.34 -12.39
C VAL A 36 -15.07 -11.65 -11.78
N VAL A 37 -14.98 -10.33 -11.96
CA VAL A 37 -13.91 -9.51 -11.38
C VAL A 37 -13.94 -9.57 -9.86
N ALA A 38 -15.13 -9.49 -9.26
CA ALA A 38 -15.30 -9.57 -7.82
C ALA A 38 -14.79 -10.90 -7.27
N ARG A 39 -15.18 -12.02 -7.89
CA ARG A 39 -14.72 -13.35 -7.48
C ARG A 39 -13.20 -13.51 -7.55
N TYR A 40 -12.58 -12.94 -8.57
CA TYR A 40 -11.12 -12.93 -8.66
C TYR A 40 -10.49 -12.10 -7.53
N LEU A 41 -10.98 -10.88 -7.28
CA LEU A 41 -10.43 -10.01 -6.22
C LEU A 41 -10.68 -10.57 -4.81
N ASP A 42 -11.82 -11.24 -4.57
CA ASP A 42 -12.14 -11.92 -3.32
C ASP A 42 -11.16 -13.07 -3.03
N ASP A 43 -10.61 -13.71 -4.07
CA ASP A 43 -9.61 -14.78 -3.97
C ASP A 43 -8.16 -14.23 -3.93
N HIS A 44 -7.95 -13.15 -3.17
CA HIS A 44 -6.64 -12.51 -3.08
C HIS A 44 -5.50 -13.42 -2.57
N GLN A 45 -5.82 -14.52 -1.88
CA GLN A 45 -4.82 -15.53 -1.51
C GLN A 45 -4.16 -16.19 -2.73
N SER A 46 -4.85 -16.30 -3.86
CA SER A 46 -4.32 -16.96 -5.05
C SER A 46 -3.48 -16.06 -5.94
N TRP A 47 -3.55 -14.73 -5.78
CA TRP A 47 -2.85 -13.78 -6.66
C TRP A 47 -2.01 -12.70 -5.96
N PHE A 48 -2.30 -12.32 -4.71
CA PHE A 48 -1.68 -11.15 -4.09
C PHE A 48 -0.16 -11.26 -3.99
N GLU A 49 0.36 -12.38 -3.45
CA GLU A 49 1.80 -12.62 -3.31
C GLU A 49 2.53 -12.60 -4.66
N ARG A 50 1.97 -13.26 -5.68
CA ARG A 50 2.56 -13.31 -7.03
C ARG A 50 2.58 -11.92 -7.68
N CYS A 51 1.48 -11.17 -7.55
CA CYS A 51 1.37 -9.81 -8.10
C CYS A 51 2.27 -8.81 -7.38
N ALA A 52 2.57 -9.03 -6.10
CA ALA A 52 3.42 -8.17 -5.30
C ALA A 52 4.92 -8.29 -5.61
N SER A 53 5.37 -9.34 -6.31
CA SER A 53 6.77 -9.49 -6.68
C SER A 53 7.34 -8.22 -7.33
N PRO A 54 8.47 -7.67 -6.83
CA PRO A 54 9.51 -8.34 -6.05
C PRO A 54 9.41 -8.03 -4.55
N MET A 55 8.32 -7.40 -4.10
CA MET A 55 8.06 -7.18 -2.68
C MET A 55 7.89 -8.54 -2.01
N GLN A 56 8.36 -8.65 -0.77
CA GLN A 56 8.21 -9.88 -0.02
C GLN A 56 6.86 -9.84 0.68
N VAL A 57 6.05 -10.87 0.44
CA VAL A 57 4.73 -11.03 1.05
C VAL A 57 4.76 -12.30 1.89
N GLU A 58 4.38 -12.18 3.15
CA GLU A 58 4.15 -13.32 4.04
C GLU A 58 2.69 -13.29 4.49
N ALA A 59 1.94 -14.39 4.29
CA ALA A 59 0.59 -14.50 4.82
C ALA A 59 0.64 -14.61 6.35
N ILE A 60 -0.08 -13.73 7.05
CA ILE A 60 -0.25 -13.79 8.51
C ILE A 60 -1.45 -14.68 8.84
N ASP A 61 -2.55 -14.49 8.11
CA ASP A 61 -3.75 -15.30 8.16
C ASP A 61 -4.48 -15.26 6.79
N ARG A 62 -5.75 -15.65 6.74
CA ARG A 62 -6.56 -15.69 5.50
C ARG A 62 -6.87 -14.32 4.88
N GLN A 63 -6.73 -13.24 5.63
CA GLN A 63 -7.08 -11.88 5.21
C GLN A 63 -5.93 -10.89 5.42
N SER A 64 -4.90 -11.27 6.17
CA SER A 64 -3.79 -10.40 6.54
C SER A 64 -2.44 -10.89 6.03
N TYR A 65 -1.59 -9.92 5.66
CA TYR A 65 -0.29 -10.14 5.04
C TYR A 65 0.75 -9.19 5.63
N SER A 66 1.99 -9.64 5.76
CA SER A 66 3.15 -8.79 5.96
C SER A 66 3.77 -8.47 4.60
N LEU A 67 3.86 -7.19 4.25
CA LEU A 67 4.36 -6.70 2.96
C LEU A 67 5.64 -5.89 3.17
N THR A 68 6.77 -6.41 2.72
CA THR A 68 8.07 -5.69 2.72
C THR A 68 8.32 -5.06 1.36
N LEU A 69 8.39 -3.73 1.33
CA LEU A 69 8.40 -2.96 0.07
C LEU A 69 9.76 -2.94 -0.65
N GLY A 70 10.85 -3.19 0.07
CA GLY A 70 12.24 -3.04 -0.39
C GLY A 70 12.95 -1.88 0.31
N ARG A 71 14.22 -1.62 -0.04
CA ARG A 71 15.04 -0.60 0.61
C ARG A 71 14.89 0.77 -0.04
N PHE A 72 14.70 1.79 0.78
CA PHE A 72 14.59 3.18 0.37
C PHE A 72 15.35 4.07 1.33
N GLY A 73 15.94 5.15 0.82
CA GLY A 73 16.73 6.01 1.68
C GLY A 73 17.08 7.35 1.07
N ASN A 74 17.51 8.26 1.94
CA ASN A 74 18.05 9.55 1.58
C ASN A 74 19.05 10.01 2.64
N PHE A 75 19.97 10.92 2.29
CA PHE A 75 20.97 11.45 3.21
C PHE A 75 21.80 10.37 3.94
N GLY A 76 22.06 9.24 3.28
CA GLY A 76 22.81 8.10 3.85
C GLY A 76 22.04 7.30 4.90
N PHE A 77 20.74 7.52 5.05
CA PHE A 77 19.85 6.72 5.89
C PHE A 77 18.91 5.90 5.01
N GLU A 78 18.93 4.58 5.19
CA GLU A 78 18.10 3.63 4.47
C GLU A 78 17.16 2.89 5.42
N VAL A 79 15.98 2.55 4.91
CA VAL A 79 14.97 1.76 5.60
C VAL A 79 14.33 0.76 4.65
N GLU A 80 13.93 -0.39 5.19
CA GLU A 80 13.19 -1.42 4.49
C GLU A 80 11.81 -1.57 5.16
N PRO A 81 10.81 -0.77 4.77
CA PRO A 81 9.51 -0.78 5.44
C PRO A 81 8.77 -2.08 5.14
N THR A 82 8.32 -2.70 6.22
CA THR A 82 7.37 -3.80 6.28
C THR A 82 6.04 -3.30 6.85
N ILE A 83 4.93 -3.57 6.17
CA ILE A 83 3.58 -3.16 6.57
C ILE A 83 2.74 -4.42 6.75
N ALA A 84 2.11 -4.60 7.91
CA ALA A 84 1.06 -5.60 8.02
C ALA A 84 -0.25 -5.02 7.49
N LEU A 85 -0.83 -5.64 6.50
CA LEU A 85 -2.06 -5.24 5.83
C LEU A 85 -3.17 -6.24 6.11
N ARG A 86 -4.42 -5.79 6.11
CA ARG A 86 -5.62 -6.62 6.04
C ARG A 86 -6.43 -6.21 4.83
N LEU A 87 -6.69 -7.17 3.95
CA LEU A 87 -7.65 -7.02 2.87
C LEU A 87 -9.01 -7.39 3.46
N LEU A 88 -9.94 -6.44 3.46
CA LEU A 88 -11.28 -6.65 4.01
C LEU A 88 -12.20 -7.29 2.97
N PRO A 89 -13.16 -8.14 3.40
CA PRO A 89 -14.22 -8.61 2.52
C PRO A 89 -14.95 -7.44 1.88
N GLN A 90 -15.30 -7.60 0.59
CA GLN A 90 -16.00 -6.55 -0.14
C GLN A 90 -17.41 -6.31 0.40
N GLN A 91 -17.86 -5.06 0.26
CA GLN A 91 -19.22 -4.63 0.54
C GLN A 91 -19.75 -3.94 -0.71
N GLU A 92 -20.68 -4.59 -1.43
CA GLU A 92 -21.33 -4.04 -2.63
C GLU A 92 -20.34 -3.58 -3.72
N GLY A 93 -19.27 -4.34 -3.94
CA GLY A 93 -18.22 -4.03 -4.91
C GLY A 93 -17.20 -3.00 -4.43
N ILE A 94 -17.20 -2.66 -3.13
CA ILE A 94 -16.21 -1.81 -2.47
C ILE A 94 -15.28 -2.68 -1.64
N TYR A 95 -13.99 -2.64 -1.96
CA TYR A 95 -12.91 -3.32 -1.23
C TYR A 95 -12.16 -2.28 -0.40
N ARG A 96 -11.63 -2.72 0.74
CA ARG A 96 -10.78 -1.89 1.59
C ARG A 96 -9.56 -2.66 2.04
N ILE A 97 -8.43 -1.96 2.15
CA ILE A 97 -7.20 -2.49 2.71
C ILE A 97 -6.72 -1.54 3.80
N GLU A 98 -6.37 -2.09 4.95
CA GLU A 98 -5.97 -1.30 6.12
C GLU A 98 -4.76 -1.88 6.84
N THR A 99 -3.95 -1.04 7.49
CA THR A 99 -2.85 -1.50 8.35
C THR A 99 -3.38 -2.29 9.55
N VAL A 100 -2.76 -3.43 9.85
CA VAL A 100 -2.95 -4.17 11.12
C VAL A 100 -1.85 -3.79 12.10
N ARG A 101 -2.22 -3.20 13.24
CA ARG A 101 -1.26 -2.70 14.25
C ARG A 101 -0.96 -3.70 15.37
N THR A 102 -1.73 -4.77 15.48
CA THR A 102 -1.73 -5.69 16.63
C THR A 102 -0.96 -6.98 16.42
N VAL A 103 -0.37 -7.19 15.24
CA VAL A 103 0.38 -8.41 14.90
C VAL A 103 1.87 -8.27 15.26
N PRO A 104 2.58 -9.38 15.54
CA PRO A 104 3.99 -9.35 15.96
C PRO A 104 4.91 -8.55 15.04
N GLN A 105 4.72 -8.65 13.71
CA GLN A 105 5.49 -7.93 12.70
C GLN A 105 5.37 -6.41 12.89
N SER A 106 4.15 -5.89 13.10
CA SER A 106 3.92 -4.47 13.35
C SER A 106 4.46 -4.03 14.72
N LEU A 107 4.28 -4.86 15.75
CA LEU A 107 4.75 -4.56 17.11
C LEU A 107 6.27 -4.47 17.21
N ALA A 108 7.00 -5.31 16.46
CA ALA A 108 8.47 -5.28 16.42
C ALA A 108 9.02 -3.97 15.82
N LEU A 109 8.27 -3.34 14.92
CA LEU A 109 8.73 -2.20 14.12
C LEU A 109 8.30 -0.84 14.68
N ARG A 110 7.33 -0.83 15.63
CA ARG A 110 6.71 0.38 16.20
C ARG A 110 7.69 1.40 16.80
N HIS A 111 8.90 0.99 17.17
CA HIS A 111 9.93 1.87 17.72
C HIS A 111 10.75 2.60 16.64
N HIS A 112 10.72 2.09 15.40
CA HIS A 112 11.47 2.61 14.26
C HIS A 112 10.58 3.44 13.34
N TYR A 113 9.41 2.90 12.99
CA TYR A 113 8.41 3.61 12.21
C TYR A 113 7.00 3.09 12.49
N ASP A 114 6.01 3.85 12.07
CA ASP A 114 4.60 3.53 12.11
C ASP A 114 3.95 3.88 10.77
N VAL A 115 2.97 3.09 10.35
CA VAL A 115 2.33 3.24 9.05
C VAL A 115 0.82 3.22 9.20
N ASP A 116 0.17 4.27 8.70
CA ASP A 116 -1.27 4.28 8.43
C ASP A 116 -1.47 4.14 6.93
N PHE A 117 -1.79 2.94 6.48
CA PHE A 117 -2.10 2.59 5.10
C PHE A 117 -3.60 2.36 5.01
N ARG A 118 -4.26 3.08 4.09
CA ARG A 118 -5.68 2.93 3.79
C ARG A 118 -5.87 2.96 2.30
N ALA A 119 -6.39 1.88 1.72
CA ALA A 119 -6.74 1.85 0.32
C ALA A 119 -8.20 1.44 0.12
N GLY A 120 -8.82 2.02 -0.91
CA GLY A 120 -10.16 1.67 -1.37
C GLY A 120 -10.10 1.18 -2.81
N MET A 121 -10.92 0.19 -3.17
CA MET A 121 -11.20 -0.14 -4.57
C MET A 121 -12.70 -0.20 -4.80
N ARG A 122 -13.16 0.32 -5.94
CA ARG A 122 -14.55 0.27 -6.38
C ARG A 122 -14.65 -0.36 -7.75
N LEU A 123 -15.56 -1.33 -7.90
CA LEU A 123 -15.92 -1.89 -9.18
C LEU A 123 -16.99 -1.04 -9.85
N ILE A 124 -16.71 -0.59 -11.07
CA ILE A 124 -17.64 0.17 -11.90
C ILE A 124 -17.95 -0.68 -13.14
N PRO A 125 -19.15 -1.24 -13.25
CA PRO A 125 -19.55 -2.00 -14.42
C PRO A 125 -19.69 -1.08 -15.63
N GLU A 126 -19.08 -1.45 -16.74
CA GLU A 126 -19.23 -0.82 -18.05
C GLU A 126 -19.80 -1.83 -19.07
N GLN A 127 -20.11 -1.40 -20.29
CA GLN A 127 -20.82 -2.24 -21.28
C GLN A 127 -20.07 -3.54 -21.63
N GLU A 128 -18.74 -3.48 -21.74
CA GLU A 128 -17.91 -4.60 -22.20
C GLU A 128 -16.89 -5.08 -21.16
N HIS A 129 -16.77 -4.39 -20.03
CA HIS A 129 -15.73 -4.64 -19.03
C HIS A 129 -16.13 -4.05 -17.67
N THR A 130 -15.30 -4.28 -16.65
CA THR A 130 -15.42 -3.61 -15.35
C THR A 130 -14.19 -2.74 -15.13
N SER A 131 -14.40 -1.47 -14.84
CA SER A 131 -13.34 -0.55 -14.42
C SER A 131 -13.15 -0.68 -12.91
N VAL A 132 -11.93 -0.98 -12.47
CA VAL A 132 -11.57 -1.02 -11.05
C VAL A 132 -10.84 0.28 -10.74
N GLN A 133 -11.54 1.21 -10.11
CA GLN A 133 -10.96 2.46 -9.62
C GLN A 133 -10.44 2.25 -8.21
N TRP A 134 -9.27 2.78 -7.90
CA TRP A 134 -8.72 2.66 -6.56
C TRP A 134 -7.92 3.87 -6.12
N ASP A 135 -7.88 4.04 -4.80
CA ASP A 135 -7.19 5.10 -4.10
C ASP A 135 -6.36 4.53 -2.93
N LEU A 136 -5.33 5.26 -2.53
CA LEU A 136 -4.45 4.94 -1.43
C LEU A 136 -4.03 6.22 -0.71
N ASP A 137 -4.35 6.27 0.58
CA ASP A 137 -3.78 7.19 1.55
C ASP A 137 -2.71 6.48 2.39
N LEU A 138 -1.51 7.06 2.42
CA LEU A 138 -0.40 6.57 3.21
C LEU A 138 0.15 7.67 4.10
N LYS A 139 0.26 7.40 5.41
CA LYS A 139 1.05 8.21 6.35
C LYS A 139 2.10 7.34 7.01
N VAL A 140 3.31 7.86 7.12
CA VAL A 140 4.44 7.18 7.74
C VAL A 140 5.06 8.09 8.78
N TRP A 141 5.06 7.65 10.03
CA TRP A 141 5.84 8.26 11.09
C TRP A 141 7.14 7.50 11.22
N ILE A 142 8.26 8.21 11.22
CA ILE A 142 9.58 7.57 11.26
C ILE A 142 10.50 8.34 12.19
N ARG A 143 11.26 7.58 12.98
CA ARG A 143 12.31 8.12 13.83
C ARG A 143 13.62 8.19 13.05
N LEU A 144 14.06 9.40 12.75
CA LEU A 144 15.31 9.67 12.05
C LEU A 144 16.52 9.68 13.01
N PRO A 145 17.70 9.27 12.55
CA PRO A 145 18.95 9.43 13.30
C PRO A 145 19.25 10.89 13.64
N LYS A 146 19.90 11.13 14.78
CA LYS A 146 20.25 12.49 15.27
C LYS A 146 21.11 13.31 14.29
N VAL A 147 21.87 12.65 13.41
CA VAL A 147 22.66 13.36 12.39
C VAL A 147 21.76 14.05 11.36
N ILE A 148 20.59 13.50 11.05
CA ILE A 148 19.65 14.08 10.10
C ILE A 148 18.98 15.33 10.70
N THR A 149 18.80 15.37 12.03
CA THR A 149 18.24 16.54 12.70
C THR A 149 19.18 17.76 12.70
N MET A 150 20.42 17.61 12.20
CA MET A 150 21.33 18.74 11.96
C MET A 150 21.07 19.44 10.61
N LEU A 151 20.30 18.82 9.71
CA LEU A 151 19.91 19.43 8.44
C LEU A 151 18.71 20.37 8.64
N PRO A 152 18.50 21.36 7.74
CA PRO A 152 17.32 22.22 7.80
C PRO A 152 16.02 21.42 7.74
N ASP A 153 15.07 21.72 8.63
CA ASP A 153 13.81 20.96 8.74
C ASP A 153 13.04 20.88 7.42
N GLN A 154 12.97 21.98 6.67
CA GLN A 154 12.29 22.01 5.37
C GLN A 154 12.95 21.07 4.35
N LEU A 155 14.27 20.94 4.38
CA LEU A 155 15.00 20.03 3.50
C LEU A 155 14.68 18.58 3.86
N VAL A 156 14.72 18.23 5.15
CA VAL A 156 14.39 16.87 5.64
C VAL A 156 12.94 16.50 5.32
N GLN A 157 12.01 17.44 5.52
CA GLN A 157 10.59 17.22 5.25
C GLN A 157 10.33 17.04 3.75
N SER A 158 10.71 18.02 2.93
CA SER A 158 10.45 17.97 1.48
C SER A 158 11.11 16.77 0.81
N SER A 159 12.34 16.43 1.20
CA SER A 159 13.07 15.32 0.61
C SER A 159 12.45 13.97 0.96
N GLY A 160 11.94 13.80 2.19
CA GLY A 160 11.20 12.61 2.60
C GLY A 160 9.82 12.50 1.93
N ASP A 161 9.08 13.61 1.81
CA ASP A 161 7.78 13.62 1.10
C ASP A 161 7.94 13.24 -0.38
N HIS A 162 8.97 13.76 -1.06
CA HIS A 162 9.27 13.37 -2.44
C HIS A 162 9.61 11.89 -2.57
N LEU A 163 10.46 11.37 -1.67
CA LEU A 163 10.82 9.95 -1.65
C LEU A 163 9.58 9.08 -1.44
N LEU A 164 8.75 9.39 -0.44
CA LEU A 164 7.52 8.64 -0.17
C LEU A 164 6.58 8.64 -1.38
N LYS A 165 6.38 9.81 -2.00
CA LYS A 165 5.55 9.94 -3.20
C LYS A 165 6.08 9.10 -4.36
N GLN A 166 7.40 9.04 -4.55
CA GLN A 166 8.01 8.20 -5.59
C GLN A 166 7.80 6.71 -5.31
N ILE A 167 8.00 6.27 -4.06
CA ILE A 167 7.79 4.87 -3.62
C ILE A 167 6.35 4.46 -3.89
N VAL A 168 5.39 5.22 -3.36
CA VAL A 168 3.96 4.95 -3.53
C VAL A 168 3.63 4.89 -5.02
N ARG A 169 4.02 5.91 -5.79
CA ARG A 169 3.74 5.93 -7.23
C ARG A 169 4.34 4.73 -7.95
N GLN A 170 5.56 4.32 -7.64
CA GLN A 170 6.22 3.19 -8.31
C GLN A 170 5.54 1.86 -7.97
N ILE A 171 5.31 1.61 -6.69
CA ILE A 171 4.76 0.34 -6.20
C ILE A 171 3.30 0.21 -6.61
N SER A 172 2.47 1.23 -6.36
CA SER A 172 1.06 1.22 -6.73
C SER A 172 0.88 0.97 -8.22
N ARG A 173 1.63 1.68 -9.06
CA ARG A 173 1.62 1.48 -10.51
C ARG A 173 2.05 0.08 -10.94
N ARG A 174 2.97 -0.56 -10.22
CA ARG A 174 3.39 -1.93 -10.52
C ARG A 174 2.30 -2.92 -10.14
N LEU A 175 1.72 -2.77 -8.95
CA LEU A 175 0.64 -3.61 -8.45
C LEU A 175 -0.59 -3.52 -9.35
N THR A 176 -1.05 -2.31 -9.71
CA THR A 176 -2.17 -2.12 -10.67
C THR A 176 -1.96 -2.95 -11.93
N TRP A 177 -0.77 -2.83 -12.53
CA TRP A 177 -0.46 -3.54 -13.76
C TRP A 177 -0.39 -5.06 -13.56
N LYS A 178 0.24 -5.51 -12.47
CA LYS A 178 0.41 -6.94 -12.20
C LYS A 178 -0.92 -7.63 -11.93
N VAL A 179 -1.81 -6.99 -11.18
CA VAL A 179 -3.15 -7.50 -10.92
C VAL A 179 -3.99 -7.54 -12.21
N GLN A 180 -3.89 -6.51 -13.05
CA GLN A 180 -4.54 -6.50 -14.36
C GLN A 180 -4.01 -7.61 -15.26
N GLU A 181 -2.69 -7.74 -15.40
CA GLU A 181 -2.04 -8.78 -16.21
C GLU A 181 -2.41 -10.19 -15.74
N ASP A 182 -2.37 -10.43 -14.42
CA ASP A 182 -2.70 -11.72 -13.82
C ASP A 182 -4.17 -12.09 -14.02
N PHE A 183 -5.08 -11.13 -13.84
CA PHE A 183 -6.50 -11.33 -14.10
C PHE A 183 -6.77 -11.81 -15.53
N HIS A 184 -6.22 -11.11 -16.52
CA HIS A 184 -6.46 -11.46 -17.93
C HIS A 184 -5.82 -12.80 -18.27
N ALA A 185 -4.60 -13.07 -17.77
CA ALA A 185 -3.95 -14.36 -17.97
C ALA A 185 -4.75 -15.52 -17.37
N ALA A 186 -5.25 -15.37 -16.14
CA ALA A 186 -6.06 -16.37 -15.45
C ALA A 186 -7.39 -16.69 -16.16
N HIS A 187 -7.90 -15.75 -16.97
CA HIS A 187 -9.14 -15.90 -17.74
C HIS A 187 -8.91 -16.17 -19.24
N GLY A 188 -7.66 -16.32 -19.69
CA GLY A 188 -7.34 -16.53 -21.11
C GLY A 188 -7.68 -15.34 -22.01
N LEU A 189 -7.67 -14.12 -21.46
CA LEU A 189 -8.00 -12.88 -22.14
C LEU A 189 -6.73 -12.12 -22.55
N SER A 190 -6.82 -11.32 -23.61
CA SER A 190 -5.75 -10.37 -23.95
C SER A 190 -5.79 -9.21 -22.97
N CYS A 191 -4.69 -8.98 -22.25
CA CYS A 191 -4.60 -7.84 -21.33
C CYS A 191 -4.62 -6.51 -22.11
N PRO A 192 -5.53 -5.56 -21.78
CA PRO A 192 -5.52 -4.26 -22.41
C PRO A 192 -4.22 -3.50 -22.06
N PRO A 193 -3.79 -2.56 -22.90
CA PRO A 193 -2.59 -1.80 -22.62
C PRO A 193 -2.74 -1.03 -21.31
N ARG A 194 -1.62 -0.82 -20.64
CA ARG A 194 -1.57 -0.04 -19.42
C ARG A 194 -2.12 1.36 -19.69
N GLN A 195 -3.27 1.67 -19.06
CA GLN A 195 -3.77 3.04 -19.07
C GLN A 195 -2.84 3.90 -18.19
N ARG A 196 -2.52 5.10 -18.68
CA ARG A 196 -1.89 6.11 -17.83
C ARG A 196 -3.02 6.75 -17.04
N ALA A 197 -2.95 6.70 -15.70
CA ALA A 197 -3.76 7.56 -14.85
C ALA A 197 -3.74 8.99 -15.41
N ALA A 198 -4.92 9.59 -15.58
CA ALA A 198 -5.09 10.89 -16.22
C ALA A 198 -4.71 12.07 -15.30
N PHE A 199 -4.01 11.83 -14.19
CA PHE A 199 -3.84 12.80 -13.10
C PHE A 199 -2.38 12.86 -12.60
#